data_AF-A0A964KCC3-F1
#
_entry.id   AF-A0A964KCC3-F1
#
_cell.length_a   1.000
_cell.length_b   1.000
_cell.length_c   1.000
_cell.angle_alpha   90.00
_cell.angle_beta   90.00
_cell.angle_gamma   90.00
#
_symmetry.space_group_name_H-M   'P 1'
#
loop_
_entity.id
_entity.type
_entity.pdbx_description
1 polymer ?
#
loop_
_entity_poly.entity_id
_entity_poly.type
_entity_poly.pdbx_seq_one_letter_code
_entity_poly.pdbx_strand_id
1 'polypeptide(L)'
;MATLVGAGGDCLLLVAEAHGPDSAGVCENALDYLEQIFQRGNLSVSRRLLDGLKGVHQGLATDNRASLPEHRVTMGAAMAYAHGEDIYLAQAGGASAHLIDAQGGHELTAPPGGGQPEYLGGPRPPQLVARRVRLQIGQRLVMLAGAGTAACDPSLVPPFQDGPEAGMVALYKLHHGRRSLGALVLELPGAVLRERVPVRYGAALRSSEYRRPAVEPPADFDAPAVEATGGRVAISLRPPPIRMPNPLAGLIPPQAIAAVVG
;
A
#
# COMPACT_ATOMS: atom_id res chain seq x y z
N MET A 1 0.37 0.05 -8.22
CA MET A 1 -0.80 -0.57 -7.55
C MET A 1 -1.17 0.25 -6.32
N ALA A 2 -2.47 0.47 -6.09
CA ALA A 2 -3.00 1.04 -4.85
C ALA A 2 -4.14 0.16 -4.35
N THR A 3 -4.08 -0.28 -3.09
CA THR A 3 -5.04 -1.22 -2.52
C THR A 3 -5.45 -0.82 -1.10
N LEU A 4 -6.73 -1.02 -0.80
CA LEU A 4 -7.36 -0.84 0.50
C LEU A 4 -7.83 -2.21 1.00
N VAL A 5 -7.40 -2.62 2.19
CA VAL A 5 -7.79 -3.86 2.85
C VAL A 5 -8.35 -3.53 4.23
N GLY A 6 -9.65 -3.73 4.46
CA GLY A 6 -10.22 -3.45 5.78
C GLY A 6 -11.72 -3.73 5.90
N ALA A 7 -12.15 -3.92 7.14
CA ALA A 7 -13.55 -3.96 7.56
C ALA A 7 -13.68 -3.46 9.00
N GLY A 8 -14.67 -2.59 9.24
CA GLY A 8 -14.80 -1.89 10.51
C GLY A 8 -13.97 -0.60 10.54
N GLY A 9 -13.77 -0.03 11.72
CA GLY A 9 -13.05 1.25 11.92
C GLY A 9 -11.55 1.22 11.62
N ASP A 10 -11.02 0.04 11.31
CA ASP A 10 -9.60 -0.21 11.07
C ASP A 10 -9.37 -0.59 9.61
N CYS A 11 -8.35 0.00 8.98
CA CYS A 11 -7.99 -0.33 7.60
C CYS A 11 -6.48 -0.34 7.37
N LEU A 12 -6.03 -1.28 6.55
CA LEU A 12 -4.69 -1.36 5.98
C LEU A 12 -4.73 -0.79 4.56
N LEU A 13 -3.81 0.12 4.26
CA LEU A 13 -3.66 0.82 3.00
C LEU A 13 -2.27 0.49 2.46
N LEU A 14 -2.18 0.16 1.17
CA LEU A 14 -0.93 -0.12 0.49
C LEU A 14 -0.89 0.65 -0.83
N VAL A 15 0.19 1.38 -1.06
CA VAL A 15 0.54 1.90 -2.38
C VAL A 15 1.91 1.36 -2.73
N ALA A 16 2.02 0.65 -3.84
CA ALA A 16 3.24 -0.02 -4.24
C ALA A 16 3.48 0.10 -5.74
N GLU A 17 4.75 0.18 -6.11
CA GLU A 17 5.20 0.16 -7.49
C GLU A 17 6.36 -0.82 -7.63
N ALA A 18 6.19 -1.81 -8.50
CA ALA A 18 7.22 -2.75 -8.86
C ALA A 18 7.86 -2.38 -10.21
N HIS A 19 9.17 -2.59 -10.31
CA HIS A 19 9.99 -2.36 -11.49
C HIS A 19 10.62 -3.67 -11.93
N GLY A 20 10.38 -4.08 -13.17
CA GLY A 20 10.85 -5.35 -13.72
C GLY A 20 9.74 -6.05 -14.51
N PRO A 21 10.02 -7.26 -15.03
CA PRO A 21 8.97 -8.08 -15.64
C PRO A 21 7.95 -8.52 -14.58
N ASP A 22 6.70 -8.72 -15.01
CA ASP A 22 5.60 -9.17 -14.14
C ASP A 22 5.40 -8.31 -12.87
N SER A 23 5.55 -6.98 -13.01
CA SER A 23 5.38 -6.04 -11.90
C SER A 23 4.00 -6.13 -11.24
N ALA A 24 2.96 -6.46 -12.00
CA ALA A 24 1.60 -6.67 -11.49
C ALA A 24 1.52 -7.89 -10.55
N GLY A 25 2.00 -9.06 -10.98
CA GLY A 25 1.97 -10.27 -10.16
C GLY A 25 2.83 -10.13 -8.89
N VAL A 26 3.94 -9.41 -8.98
CA VAL A 26 4.77 -9.09 -7.80
C VAL A 26 4.03 -8.23 -6.79
N CYS A 27 3.32 -7.20 -7.25
CA CYS A 27 2.49 -6.37 -6.37
C CYS A 27 1.37 -7.18 -5.69
N GLU A 28 0.71 -8.07 -6.41
CA GLU A 28 -0.35 -8.95 -5.86
C GLU A 28 0.21 -9.90 -4.80
N ASN A 29 1.31 -10.60 -5.09
CA ASN A 29 1.95 -11.49 -4.12
C ASN A 29 2.40 -10.77 -2.84
N ALA A 30 2.90 -9.53 -2.98
CA ALA A 30 3.28 -8.72 -1.84
C ALA A 30 2.06 -8.36 -0.98
N LEU A 31 0.92 -8.03 -1.59
CA LEU A 31 -0.32 -7.76 -0.88
C LEU A 31 -0.78 -8.98 -0.08
N ASP A 32 -0.87 -10.15 -0.72
CA ASP A 32 -1.31 -11.40 -0.08
C ASP A 32 -0.44 -11.73 1.14
N TYR A 33 0.88 -11.57 0.99
CA TYR A 33 1.83 -11.77 2.09
C TYR A 33 1.59 -10.79 3.26
N LEU A 34 1.36 -9.51 2.95
CA LEU A 34 1.09 -8.49 3.96
C LEU A 34 -0.23 -8.77 4.70
N GLU A 35 -1.28 -9.18 3.99
CA GLU A 35 -2.55 -9.58 4.61
C GLU A 35 -2.37 -10.71 5.62
N GLN A 36 -1.61 -11.76 5.25
CA GLN A 36 -1.32 -12.89 6.14
C GLN A 36 -0.58 -12.45 7.42
N ILE A 37 0.38 -11.52 7.32
CA ILE A 37 1.07 -10.99 8.49
C ILE A 37 0.11 -10.26 9.43
N PHE A 38 -0.81 -9.47 8.87
CA PHE A 38 -1.76 -8.71 9.67
C PHE A 38 -2.77 -9.60 10.40
N GLN A 39 -3.10 -10.77 9.84
CA GLN A 39 -3.99 -11.75 10.46
C GLN A 39 -3.38 -12.48 11.67
N ARG A 40 -2.05 -12.52 11.83
CA ARG A 40 -1.36 -13.28 12.91
C ARG A 40 -1.43 -12.64 14.32
N GLY A 41 -2.12 -11.51 14.49
CA GLY A 41 -2.72 -11.04 15.75
C GLY A 41 -1.83 -10.60 16.92
N ASN A 42 -0.55 -10.97 17.00
CA ASN A 42 0.21 -10.90 18.28
C ASN A 42 1.27 -9.79 18.36
N LEU A 43 1.39 -8.94 17.35
CA LEU A 43 2.43 -7.92 17.25
C LEU A 43 1.84 -6.51 17.23
N SER A 44 2.60 -5.53 17.71
CA SER A 44 2.24 -4.12 17.57
C SER A 44 2.08 -3.75 16.09
N VAL A 45 1.21 -2.79 15.79
CA VAL A 45 0.93 -2.37 14.40
C VAL A 45 2.20 -1.96 13.67
N SER A 46 3.02 -1.08 14.26
CA SER A 46 4.30 -0.67 13.66
C SER A 46 5.23 -1.84 13.38
N ARG A 47 5.26 -2.84 14.28
CA ARG A 47 6.08 -4.03 14.09
C ARG A 47 5.56 -4.88 12.92
N ARG A 48 4.24 -5.08 12.81
CA ARG A 48 3.63 -5.78 11.68
C ARG A 48 3.92 -5.11 10.34
N LEU A 49 3.82 -3.78 10.28
CA LEU A 49 4.15 -3.01 9.08
C LEU A 49 5.62 -3.23 8.67
N LEU A 50 6.55 -3.08 9.61
CA LEU A 50 7.98 -3.26 9.35
C LEU A 50 8.35 -4.69 8.99
N ASP A 51 7.83 -5.68 9.71
CA ASP A 51 8.07 -7.09 9.40
C ASP A 51 7.45 -7.49 8.07
N GLY A 52 6.30 -6.91 7.72
CA GLY A 52 5.70 -7.00 6.39
C GLY A 52 6.65 -6.58 5.28
N LEU A 53 7.16 -5.35 5.34
CA LEU A 53 8.11 -4.84 4.35
C LEU A 53 9.41 -5.65 4.31
N LYS A 54 9.93 -6.10 5.47
CA LYS A 54 11.12 -6.96 5.52
C LYS A 54 10.89 -8.29 4.84
N GLY A 55 9.76 -8.94 5.11
CA GLY A 55 9.42 -10.22 4.51
C GLY A 55 9.26 -10.11 3.00
N VAL A 56 8.60 -9.07 2.52
CA VAL A 56 8.51 -8.77 1.08
C VAL A 56 9.90 -8.55 0.47
N HIS A 57 10.77 -7.76 1.11
CA HIS A 57 12.15 -7.59 0.64
C HIS A 57 12.90 -8.92 0.56
N GLN A 58 12.82 -9.76 1.60
CA GLN A 58 13.51 -11.05 1.64
C GLN A 58 13.00 -12.02 0.58
N GLY A 59 11.69 -12.07 0.35
CA GLY A 59 11.07 -12.86 -0.72
C GLY A 59 11.62 -12.41 -2.08
N LEU A 60 11.49 -11.13 -2.41
CA LEU A 60 11.98 -10.57 -3.67
C LEU A 60 13.50 -10.74 -3.84
N ALA A 61 14.28 -10.53 -2.78
CA ALA A 61 15.74 -10.70 -2.83
C ALA A 61 16.15 -12.17 -3.03
N THR A 62 15.34 -13.12 -2.59
CA THR A 62 15.55 -14.55 -2.83
C THR A 62 15.23 -14.90 -4.27
N ASP A 63 14.07 -14.47 -4.77
CA ASP A 63 13.67 -14.65 -6.18
C ASP A 63 14.69 -14.01 -7.14
N ASN A 64 15.16 -12.80 -6.85
CA ASN A 64 16.13 -12.07 -7.68
C ASN A 64 17.51 -12.74 -7.72
N ARG A 65 17.92 -13.42 -6.64
CA ARG A 65 19.18 -14.18 -6.60
C ARG A 65 19.11 -15.43 -7.48
N ALA A 66 17.94 -16.06 -7.57
CA ALA A 66 17.69 -17.21 -8.43
C ALA A 66 17.41 -16.83 -9.90
N SER A 67 17.14 -15.55 -10.17
CA SER A 67 16.75 -15.06 -11.50
C SER A 67 17.91 -14.43 -12.27
N LEU A 68 17.81 -14.49 -13.61
CA LEU A 68 18.68 -13.71 -14.50
C LEU A 68 18.49 -12.20 -14.27
N PRO A 69 19.51 -11.36 -14.50
CA PRO A 69 19.44 -9.92 -14.25
C PRO A 69 18.22 -9.21 -14.88
N GLU A 70 17.86 -9.57 -16.12
CA GLU A 70 16.71 -9.04 -16.87
C GLU A 70 15.34 -9.47 -16.30
N HIS A 71 15.33 -10.49 -15.45
CA HIS A 71 14.13 -10.99 -14.78
C HIS A 71 13.98 -10.50 -13.34
N ARG A 72 14.92 -9.70 -12.84
CA ARG A 72 14.86 -9.20 -11.46
C ARG A 72 13.79 -8.13 -11.33
N VAL A 73 13.12 -8.15 -10.19
CA VAL A 73 12.06 -7.20 -9.85
C VAL A 73 12.39 -6.48 -8.55
N THR A 74 12.27 -5.16 -8.54
CA THR A 74 12.37 -4.35 -7.32
C THR A 74 11.05 -3.66 -7.03
N MET A 75 10.81 -3.25 -5.80
CA MET A 75 9.54 -2.62 -5.43
C MET A 75 9.70 -1.48 -4.43
N GLY A 76 9.01 -0.37 -4.66
CA GLY A 76 8.77 0.67 -3.68
C GLY A 76 7.38 0.49 -3.09
N ALA A 77 7.23 0.64 -1.78
CA ALA A 77 5.95 0.48 -1.10
C ALA A 77 5.82 1.44 0.08
N ALA A 78 4.65 2.05 0.19
CA ALA A 78 4.20 2.80 1.34
C ALA A 78 2.94 2.12 1.88
N MET A 79 2.94 1.87 3.19
CA MET A 79 1.86 1.24 3.92
C MET A 79 1.32 2.17 4.99
N ALA A 80 0.02 2.14 5.21
CA ALA A 80 -0.62 2.80 6.34
C ALA A 80 -1.63 1.87 7.01
N TYR A 81 -1.64 1.83 8.34
CA TYR A 81 -2.71 1.24 9.12
C TYR A 81 -3.44 2.36 9.86
N ALA A 82 -4.72 2.55 9.54
CA ALA A 82 -5.57 3.52 10.21
C ALA A 82 -6.38 2.86 11.31
N HIS A 83 -6.40 3.49 12.48
CA HIS A 83 -7.22 3.11 13.64
C HIS A 83 -7.83 4.39 14.24
N GLY A 84 -9.07 4.70 13.84
CA GLY A 84 -9.67 5.99 14.14
C GLY A 84 -8.85 7.15 13.56
N GLU A 85 -8.34 8.02 14.43
CA GLU A 85 -7.48 9.15 14.06
C GLU A 85 -5.99 8.80 14.00
N ASP A 86 -5.58 7.67 14.56
CA ASP A 86 -4.19 7.24 14.59
C ASP A 86 -3.82 6.50 13.30
N ILE A 87 -2.81 7.01 12.60
CA ILE A 87 -2.26 6.39 11.40
C ILE A 87 -0.83 5.93 11.67
N TYR A 88 -0.57 4.65 11.44
CA TYR A 88 0.75 4.04 11.50
C TYR A 88 1.26 3.83 10.08
N LEU A 89 2.38 4.47 9.75
CA LEU A 89 2.99 4.46 8.44
C LEU A 89 4.26 3.61 8.44
N ALA A 90 4.50 2.90 7.34
CA ALA A 90 5.81 2.34 7.03
C ALA A 90 6.12 2.44 5.54
N GLN A 91 7.39 2.60 5.18
CA GLN A 91 7.81 2.79 3.79
C GLN A 91 9.15 2.11 3.48
N ALA A 92 9.29 1.70 2.22
CA ALA A 92 10.54 1.34 1.57
C ALA A 92 10.55 1.80 0.09
N GLY A 93 11.73 2.09 -0.47
CA GLY A 93 11.86 2.48 -1.88
C GLY A 93 11.24 3.84 -2.21
N GLY A 94 10.84 4.03 -3.48
CA GLY A 94 10.38 5.31 -4.04
C GLY A 94 8.93 5.70 -3.73
N ALA A 95 8.15 4.84 -3.09
CA ALA A 95 6.81 5.24 -2.62
C ALA A 95 6.94 6.30 -1.52
N SER A 96 5.96 7.19 -1.38
CA SER A 96 5.99 8.29 -0.40
C SER A 96 4.64 8.51 0.28
N ALA A 97 4.65 9.13 1.46
CA ALA A 97 3.47 9.55 2.19
C ALA A 97 3.60 11.01 2.62
N HIS A 98 2.57 11.81 2.35
CA HIS A 98 2.53 13.25 2.59
C HIS A 98 1.30 13.59 3.44
N LEU A 99 1.45 14.49 4.39
CA LEU A 99 0.32 15.10 5.08
C LEU A 99 0.08 16.48 4.46
N ILE A 100 -1.16 16.72 4.08
CA ILE A 100 -1.63 17.99 3.52
C ILE A 100 -2.58 18.60 4.53
N ASP A 101 -2.30 19.84 4.91
CA ASP A 101 -3.11 20.63 5.83
C ASP A 101 -3.21 22.08 5.36
N ALA A 102 -3.75 22.96 6.20
CA ALA A 102 -3.90 24.39 5.89
C ALA A 102 -2.56 25.14 5.73
N GLN A 103 -1.45 24.60 6.27
CA GLN A 103 -0.11 25.19 6.16
C GLN A 103 0.62 24.71 4.90
N GLY A 104 0.25 23.55 4.37
CA GLY A 104 0.72 23.05 3.10
C GLY A 104 0.90 21.53 3.08
N GLY A 105 1.78 21.05 2.20
CA GLY A 105 2.15 19.64 2.11
C GLY A 105 3.50 19.37 2.77
N HIS A 106 3.59 18.32 3.60
CA HIS A 106 4.83 17.88 4.20
C HIS A 106 5.01 16.36 4.10
N GLU A 107 6.20 15.95 3.67
CA GLU A 107 6.55 14.54 3.55
C GLU A 107 6.75 13.92 4.94
N LEU A 108 6.06 12.80 5.19
CA LEU A 108 6.07 12.13 6.47
C LEU A 108 7.20 11.11 6.61
N THR A 109 7.72 10.63 5.48
CA THR A 109 8.54 9.42 5.38
C THR A 109 9.86 9.63 4.63
N ALA A 110 10.30 10.89 4.47
CA ALA A 110 11.58 11.21 3.87
C ALA A 110 12.72 10.48 4.62
N PRO A 111 13.62 9.75 3.91
CA PRO A 111 14.73 9.08 4.55
C PRO A 111 15.67 10.10 5.20
N PRO A 112 16.18 9.83 6.41
CA PRO A 112 17.11 10.72 7.09
C PRO A 112 18.38 10.87 6.23
N GLY A 113 18.71 12.11 5.86
CA GLY A 113 19.90 12.43 5.08
C GLY A 113 19.72 12.51 3.55
N GLY A 114 18.50 12.38 3.03
CA GLY A 114 18.20 12.68 1.62
C GLY A 114 18.88 11.77 0.59
N GLY A 115 19.29 10.57 0.99
CA GLY A 115 19.87 9.58 0.08
C GLY A 115 18.84 9.01 -0.90
N GLN A 116 19.31 8.41 -2.00
CA GLN A 116 18.42 7.68 -2.90
C GLN A 116 17.75 6.51 -2.16
N PRO A 117 16.43 6.32 -2.33
CA PRO A 117 15.73 5.26 -1.64
C PRO A 117 16.15 3.89 -2.16
N GLU A 118 16.47 2.99 -1.24
CA GLU A 118 16.75 1.58 -1.53
C GLU A 118 15.43 0.82 -1.68
N TYR A 119 15.26 0.12 -2.80
CA TYR A 119 14.03 -0.60 -3.14
C TYR A 119 14.00 -2.00 -2.51
N LEU A 120 12.79 -2.50 -2.21
CA LEU A 120 12.55 -3.89 -1.84
C LEU A 120 13.04 -4.81 -2.97
N GLY A 121 13.59 -5.97 -2.63
CA GLY A 121 14.22 -6.89 -3.59
C GLY A 121 15.59 -6.45 -4.13
N GLY A 122 16.05 -5.25 -3.81
CA GLY A 122 17.38 -4.77 -4.16
C GLY A 122 18.52 -5.57 -3.48
N PRO A 123 19.77 -5.40 -3.95
CA PRO A 123 20.93 -6.13 -3.40
C PRO A 123 21.31 -5.69 -1.99
N ARG A 124 20.83 -4.53 -1.54
CA ARG A 124 21.07 -4.00 -0.20
C ARG A 124 19.77 -4.02 0.61
N PRO A 125 19.85 -4.18 1.94
CA PRO A 125 18.68 -4.00 2.79
C PRO A 125 18.11 -2.58 2.62
N PRO A 126 16.78 -2.45 2.44
CA PRO A 126 16.13 -1.15 2.28
C PRO A 126 16.15 -0.39 3.60
N GLN A 127 16.23 0.94 3.52
CA GLN A 127 15.96 1.78 4.68
C GLN A 127 14.46 1.78 4.93
N LEU A 128 14.04 1.23 6.06
CA LEU A 128 12.64 1.19 6.46
C LEU A 128 12.36 2.36 7.38
N VAL A 129 11.42 3.21 6.98
CA VAL A 129 10.94 4.32 7.80
C VAL A 129 9.58 3.92 8.37
N ALA A 130 9.38 4.12 9.68
CA ALA A 130 8.08 3.96 10.31
C ALA A 130 7.73 5.19 11.14
N ARG A 131 6.47 5.62 11.09
CA ARG A 131 6.00 6.82 11.79
C ARG A 131 4.56 6.64 12.25
N ARG A 132 4.24 7.17 13.42
CA ARG A 132 2.85 7.37 13.84
C ARG A 132 2.49 8.83 13.63
N VAL A 133 1.34 9.08 13.03
CA VAL A 133 0.74 10.41 12.92
C VAL A 133 -0.70 10.35 13.37
N ARG A 134 -1.20 11.45 13.92
CA ARG A 134 -2.62 11.57 14.27
C ARG A 134 -3.28 12.50 13.27
N LEU A 135 -4.16 11.97 12.43
CA LEU A 135 -4.87 12.74 11.42
C LEU A 135 -5.92 13.61 12.12
N GLN A 136 -5.98 14.89 11.78
CA GLN A 136 -7.01 15.82 12.26
C GLN A 136 -8.06 16.07 11.18
N ILE A 137 -9.24 16.56 11.57
CA ILE A 137 -10.27 17.00 10.63
C ILE A 137 -9.70 18.10 9.73
N GLY A 138 -9.92 17.99 8.42
CA GLY A 138 -9.39 18.90 7.42
C GLY A 138 -7.95 18.61 6.99
N GLN A 139 -7.26 17.66 7.63
CA GLN A 139 -6.00 17.13 7.14
C GLN A 139 -6.22 15.93 6.23
N ARG A 140 -5.28 15.72 5.31
CA ARG A 140 -5.31 14.62 4.34
C ARG A 140 -3.97 13.93 4.30
N LEU A 141 -3.99 12.60 4.41
CA LEU A 141 -2.83 11.78 4.13
C LEU A 141 -2.88 11.36 2.66
N VAL A 142 -1.85 11.71 1.90
CA VAL A 142 -1.70 11.33 0.49
C VAL A 142 -0.51 10.38 0.35
N MET A 143 -0.76 9.17 -0.13
CA MET A 143 0.25 8.15 -0.39
C MET A 143 0.42 7.96 -1.89
N LEU A 144 1.66 7.93 -2.36
CA LEU A 144 2.02 7.88 -3.78
C LEU A 144 3.03 6.76 -4.05
N ALA A 145 2.90 6.07 -5.18
CA ALA A 145 3.94 5.22 -5.77
C ALA A 145 3.95 5.42 -7.29
N GLY A 146 5.12 5.51 -7.91
CA GLY A 146 5.23 5.85 -9.34
C GLY A 146 6.62 6.34 -9.73
N ALA A 147 7.05 6.06 -10.97
CA ALA A 147 8.33 6.52 -11.49
C ALA A 147 8.46 8.05 -11.37
N GLY A 148 9.38 8.49 -10.51
CA GLY A 148 9.63 9.90 -10.26
C GLY A 148 8.53 10.58 -9.44
N THR A 149 7.99 9.88 -8.43
CA THR A 149 7.42 10.47 -7.21
C THR A 149 8.49 11.29 -6.49
N ALA A 150 8.99 12.33 -7.15
CA ALA A 150 9.43 13.52 -6.46
C ALA A 150 8.31 13.89 -5.49
N ALA A 151 8.70 14.28 -4.28
CA ALA A 151 7.85 14.78 -3.21
C ALA A 151 6.62 15.52 -3.77
N CYS A 152 5.46 15.36 -3.14
CA CYS A 152 4.21 16.04 -3.50
C CYS A 152 4.53 17.44 -4.02
N ASP A 153 4.48 17.60 -5.35
CA ASP A 153 4.90 18.84 -6.00
C ASP A 153 4.14 19.96 -5.29
N PRO A 154 4.78 21.06 -4.86
CA PRO A 154 4.07 22.13 -4.16
C PRO A 154 2.82 22.62 -4.90
N SER A 155 2.76 22.45 -6.22
CA SER A 155 1.57 22.73 -7.04
C SER A 155 0.38 21.77 -6.82
N LEU A 156 0.59 20.57 -6.28
CA LEU A 156 -0.46 19.61 -5.91
C LEU A 156 -1.11 19.94 -4.57
N VAL A 157 -0.45 20.72 -3.72
CA VAL A 157 -0.96 21.08 -2.39
C VAL A 157 -2.30 21.82 -2.46
N PRO A 158 -2.46 22.92 -3.23
CA PRO A 158 -3.74 23.64 -3.27
C PRO A 158 -4.91 22.77 -3.77
N PRO A 159 -4.79 21.99 -4.87
CA PRO A 159 -5.84 21.06 -5.28
C PRO A 159 -6.25 20.06 -4.20
N PHE A 160 -5.30 19.51 -3.43
CA PHE A 160 -5.65 18.62 -2.31
C PHE A 160 -6.24 19.37 -1.10
N GLN A 161 -5.96 20.67 -0.93
CA GLN A 161 -6.63 21.49 0.08
C GLN A 161 -8.11 21.70 -0.30
N ASP A 162 -8.42 21.89 -1.58
CA ASP A 162 -9.79 22.03 -2.11
C ASP A 162 -10.62 20.74 -1.97
N GLY A 163 -9.97 19.57 -1.99
CA GLY A 163 -10.61 18.29 -1.75
C GLY A 163 -9.83 17.11 -2.34
N PRO A 164 -10.13 15.88 -1.91
CA PRO A 164 -9.44 14.70 -2.42
C PRO A 164 -9.69 14.51 -3.92
N GLU A 165 -10.89 14.75 -4.43
CA GLU A 165 -11.19 14.62 -5.86
C GLU A 165 -10.42 15.65 -6.71
N ALA A 166 -10.37 16.91 -6.27
CA ALA A 166 -9.65 17.97 -6.97
C ALA A 166 -8.15 17.66 -7.03
N GLY A 167 -7.57 17.21 -5.91
CA GLY A 167 -6.18 16.76 -5.84
C GLY A 167 -5.89 15.56 -6.74
N MET A 168 -6.76 14.56 -6.77
CA MET A 168 -6.60 13.40 -7.65
C MET A 168 -6.67 13.77 -9.14
N VAL A 169 -7.55 14.70 -9.52
CA VAL A 169 -7.62 15.23 -10.89
C VAL A 169 -6.33 15.99 -11.25
N ALA A 170 -5.82 16.83 -10.34
CA ALA A 170 -4.57 17.54 -10.57
C ALA A 170 -3.38 16.58 -10.72
N LEU A 171 -3.31 15.56 -9.86
CA LEU A 171 -2.32 14.51 -9.91
C LEU A 171 -2.39 13.73 -11.24
N TYR A 172 -3.58 13.36 -11.69
CA TYR A 172 -3.78 12.73 -13.00
C TYR A 172 -3.26 13.61 -14.14
N LYS A 173 -3.59 14.90 -14.14
CA LYS A 173 -3.14 15.84 -15.17
C LYS A 173 -1.62 16.00 -15.19
N LEU A 174 -1.00 16.12 -14.00
CA LEU A 174 0.44 16.30 -13.87
C LEU A 174 1.22 15.08 -14.38
N HIS A 175 0.68 13.89 -14.16
CA HIS A 175 1.31 12.63 -14.55
C HIS A 175 0.71 12.01 -15.82
N HIS A 176 -0.11 12.76 -16.55
CA HIS A 176 -0.71 12.29 -17.79
C HIS A 176 0.40 11.94 -18.79
N GLY A 177 0.45 10.68 -19.23
CA GLY A 177 1.49 10.15 -20.12
C GLY A 177 2.67 9.47 -19.42
N ARG A 178 2.71 9.42 -18.08
CA ARG A 178 3.62 8.53 -17.34
C ARG A 178 3.04 7.12 -17.25
N ARG A 179 3.91 6.10 -17.25
CA ARG A 179 3.53 4.68 -17.39
C ARG A 179 2.94 4.03 -16.13
N SER A 180 3.09 4.63 -14.96
CA SER A 180 2.54 4.07 -13.71
C SER A 180 2.49 5.12 -12.61
N LEU A 181 1.29 5.34 -12.05
CA LEU A 181 1.10 6.10 -10.81
C LEU A 181 -0.03 5.44 -9.98
N GLY A 182 0.32 5.02 -8.77
CA GLY A 182 -0.63 4.67 -7.72
C GLY A 182 -0.77 5.82 -6.73
N ALA A 183 -2.01 6.17 -6.40
CA ALA A 183 -2.27 7.19 -5.39
C ALA A 183 -3.44 6.81 -4.49
N LEU A 184 -3.30 7.13 -3.21
CA LEU A 184 -4.33 6.93 -2.21
C LEU A 184 -4.41 8.18 -1.32
N VAL A 185 -5.63 8.62 -1.06
CA VAL A 185 -5.93 9.75 -0.18
C VAL A 185 -6.79 9.25 0.96
N LEU A 186 -6.41 9.58 2.17
CA LEU A 186 -7.15 9.31 3.39
C LEU A 186 -7.50 10.64 4.05
N GLU A 187 -8.77 10.84 4.36
CA GLU A 187 -9.25 12.00 5.13
C GLU A 187 -10.20 11.57 6.25
N LEU A 188 -10.21 12.31 7.34
CA LEU A 188 -11.24 12.14 8.36
C LEU A 188 -12.49 12.88 7.89
N PRO A 189 -13.66 12.21 7.81
CA PRO A 189 -14.88 12.89 7.47
C PRO A 189 -15.16 13.96 8.53
N GLY A 190 -15.40 15.19 8.07
CA GLY A 190 -16.11 16.18 8.88
C GLY A 190 -17.51 15.65 9.22
N ALA A 191 -18.25 16.33 10.10
CA ALA A 191 -19.58 15.92 10.60
C ALA A 191 -20.69 15.73 9.53
N VAL A 192 -20.35 15.71 8.24
CA VAL A 192 -21.27 15.43 7.14
C VAL A 192 -21.22 13.94 6.84
N LEU A 193 -22.19 13.20 7.37
CA LEU A 193 -22.51 11.82 6.98
C LEU A 193 -22.81 11.80 5.47
N ARG A 194 -21.82 11.49 4.65
CA ARG A 194 -22.05 11.02 3.28
C ARG A 194 -21.89 9.51 3.22
N GLU A 195 -22.80 8.94 2.44
CA GLU A 195 -23.04 7.53 2.19
C GLU A 195 -21.72 6.78 1.91
N ARG A 196 -21.50 5.67 2.63
CA ARG A 196 -20.31 4.83 2.45
C ARG A 196 -20.39 4.12 1.09
N VAL A 197 -19.55 4.52 0.14
CA VAL A 197 -19.33 3.72 -1.08
C VAL A 197 -18.30 2.64 -0.77
N PRO A 198 -18.62 1.33 -0.89
CA PRO A 198 -17.60 0.29 -0.79
C PRO A 198 -16.69 0.38 -2.02
N VAL A 199 -15.49 0.90 -1.82
CA VAL A 199 -14.49 1.03 -2.88
C VAL A 199 -13.67 -0.26 -2.96
N ARG A 200 -13.87 -1.06 -4.01
CA ARG A 200 -12.95 -2.13 -4.43
C ARG A 200 -12.19 -1.64 -5.67
N TYR A 201 -10.90 -1.32 -5.53
CA TYR A 201 -10.02 -1.11 -6.69
C TYR A 201 -8.96 -2.20 -6.74
N GLY A 202 -9.04 -3.00 -7.80
CA GLY A 202 -8.01 -3.93 -8.24
C GLY A 202 -7.97 -3.88 -9.75
N ALA A 203 -7.28 -2.90 -10.32
CA ALA A 203 -6.93 -2.89 -11.73
C ALA A 203 -5.48 -3.37 -11.85
N ALA A 204 -5.28 -4.69 -11.73
CA ALA A 204 -4.17 -5.31 -12.41
C ALA A 204 -4.53 -5.33 -13.90
N LEU A 205 -3.84 -4.53 -14.71
CA LEU A 205 -3.86 -4.74 -16.15
C LEU A 205 -3.33 -6.16 -16.38
N ARG A 206 -4.23 -7.08 -16.72
CA ARG A 206 -3.88 -8.48 -16.99
C ARG A 206 -2.93 -8.50 -18.18
N SER A 207 -1.63 -8.67 -17.93
CA SER A 207 -0.72 -9.17 -18.97
C SER A 207 -0.92 -10.68 -19.06
N SER A 208 -1.30 -11.14 -20.24
CA SER A 208 -1.55 -12.54 -20.57
C SER A 208 -0.37 -13.46 -20.24
N GLU A 209 -0.70 -14.59 -19.60
CA GLU A 209 -0.02 -15.89 -19.64
C GLU A 209 1.50 -15.92 -19.40
N TYR A 210 1.90 -15.86 -18.13
CA TYR A 210 3.11 -16.55 -17.67
C TYR A 210 2.71 -17.63 -16.66
N ARG A 211 2.89 -18.90 -17.04
CA ARG A 211 2.68 -20.07 -16.16
C ARG A 211 4.01 -20.35 -15.45
N ARG A 212 4.17 -19.96 -14.18
CA ARG A 212 5.34 -20.32 -13.37
C ARG A 212 5.40 -21.85 -13.18
N PRO A 213 6.59 -22.47 -13.15
CA PRO A 213 6.76 -23.84 -12.66
C PRO A 213 6.46 -23.91 -11.15
N ALA A 214 5.87 -25.02 -10.71
CA ALA A 214 5.54 -25.25 -9.31
C ALA A 214 6.82 -25.20 -8.45
N VAL A 215 6.87 -24.23 -7.54
CA VAL A 215 7.89 -24.21 -6.48
C VAL A 215 7.35 -25.09 -5.36
N GLU A 216 7.99 -26.23 -5.12
CA GLU A 216 7.70 -27.05 -3.95
C GLU A 216 8.01 -26.23 -2.69
N PRO A 217 7.09 -26.18 -1.72
CA PRO A 217 7.34 -25.49 -0.46
C PRO A 217 8.47 -26.20 0.32
N PRO A 218 9.22 -25.47 1.17
CA PRO A 218 10.22 -26.07 2.05
C PRO A 218 9.59 -27.15 2.94
N ALA A 219 10.36 -28.20 3.25
CA ALA A 219 9.92 -29.46 3.87
C ALA A 219 9.20 -29.33 5.24
N ASP A 220 9.21 -28.14 5.85
CA ASP A 220 8.58 -27.87 7.15
C ASP A 220 7.21 -27.16 7.01
N PHE A 221 6.63 -27.13 5.81
CA PHE A 221 5.38 -26.45 5.50
C PHE A 221 4.19 -27.43 5.37
N ASP A 222 3.42 -27.59 6.44
CA ASP A 222 2.14 -28.32 6.41
C ASP A 222 1.05 -27.47 5.72
N ALA A 223 0.92 -27.63 4.40
CA ALA A 223 -0.19 -27.09 3.64
C ALA A 223 -1.33 -28.12 3.53
N PRO A 224 -2.62 -27.72 3.70
CA PRO A 224 -3.72 -28.62 3.39
C PRO A 224 -3.80 -28.86 1.87
N ALA A 225 -4.04 -30.11 1.48
CA ALA A 225 -4.18 -30.52 0.09
C ALA A 225 -5.36 -29.78 -0.60
N VAL A 226 -5.08 -29.16 -1.75
CA VAL A 226 -6.10 -28.52 -2.58
C VAL A 226 -6.13 -29.24 -3.93
N GLU A 227 -7.23 -29.96 -4.19
CA GLU A 227 -7.52 -30.52 -5.51
C GLU A 227 -7.86 -29.41 -6.50
N ALA A 228 -7.24 -29.46 -7.68
CA ALA A 228 -7.50 -28.54 -8.78
C ALA A 228 -8.82 -28.89 -9.47
N THR A 229 -9.86 -28.08 -9.26
CA THR A 229 -11.04 -28.04 -10.12
C THR A 229 -11.13 -26.70 -10.83
N GLY A 230 -11.19 -26.74 -12.16
CA GLY A 230 -11.42 -25.58 -13.01
C GLY A 230 -12.77 -24.94 -12.69
N GLY A 231 -12.74 -23.71 -12.19
CA GLY A 231 -13.92 -22.97 -11.81
C GLY A 231 -13.62 -21.48 -11.68
N ARG A 232 -14.50 -20.65 -12.22
CA ARG A 232 -14.52 -19.19 -12.06
C ARG A 232 -14.45 -18.83 -10.57
N VAL A 233 -13.44 -18.07 -10.16
CA VAL A 233 -13.30 -17.64 -8.77
C VAL A 233 -14.07 -16.34 -8.54
N ALA A 234 -15.14 -16.45 -7.75
CA ALA A 234 -15.76 -15.31 -7.09
C ALA A 234 -14.90 -14.92 -5.88
N ILE A 235 -14.45 -13.67 -5.81
CA ILE A 235 -13.70 -13.15 -4.66
C ILE A 235 -14.68 -12.92 -3.50
N SER A 236 -14.68 -13.87 -2.57
CA SER A 236 -15.37 -13.82 -1.29
C SER A 236 -14.65 -12.85 -0.35
N LEU A 237 -15.17 -11.64 -0.18
CA LEU A 237 -14.76 -10.76 0.92
C LEU A 237 -15.66 -11.05 2.13
N ARG A 238 -15.25 -12.03 2.94
CA ARG A 238 -15.61 -11.98 4.37
C ARG A 238 -14.37 -11.52 5.12
N PRO A 239 -14.41 -10.34 5.75
CA PRO A 239 -13.31 -9.92 6.60
C PRO A 239 -13.22 -10.85 7.82
N PRO A 240 -12.03 -11.28 8.25
CA PRO A 240 -11.88 -11.99 9.51
C PRO A 240 -12.21 -11.02 10.67
N PRO A 241 -12.83 -11.51 11.76
CA PRO A 241 -13.07 -10.68 12.93
C PRO A 241 -11.73 -10.36 13.59
N ILE A 242 -11.25 -9.12 13.41
CA ILE A 242 -10.14 -8.58 14.20
C ILE A 242 -10.67 -8.35 15.61
N ARG A 243 -10.43 -9.31 16.52
CA ARG A 243 -10.74 -9.13 17.95
C ARG A 243 -9.59 -8.38 18.62
N MET A 244 -9.73 -7.08 18.76
CA MET A 244 -9.02 -6.31 19.79
C MET A 244 -10.00 -5.94 20.92
N PRO A 245 -9.56 -5.85 22.19
CA PRO A 245 -10.42 -5.38 23.27
C PRO A 245 -10.86 -3.94 22.96
N ASN A 246 -12.15 -3.76 22.71
CA ASN A 246 -12.75 -2.50 22.27
C ASN A 246 -13.21 -1.70 23.50
N PRO A 247 -12.62 -0.54 23.85
CA PRO A 247 -13.16 0.31 24.89
C PRO A 247 -14.00 1.48 24.35
N LEU A 248 -14.14 1.69 23.03
CA LEU A 248 -14.76 2.91 22.49
C LEU A 248 -15.62 2.64 21.24
N ALA A 249 -16.88 2.26 21.45
CA ALA A 249 -17.91 2.32 20.44
C ALA A 249 -18.34 3.80 20.24
N GLY A 250 -18.00 4.41 19.11
CA GLY A 250 -18.47 5.77 18.78
C GLY A 250 -17.66 6.56 17.74
N LEU A 251 -16.51 6.07 17.27
CA LEU A 251 -15.67 6.81 16.31
C LEU A 251 -16.16 6.62 14.86
N ILE A 252 -16.21 7.73 14.12
CA ILE A 252 -16.47 7.73 12.67
C ILE A 252 -15.20 7.20 11.97
N PRO A 253 -15.29 6.18 11.11
CA PRO A 253 -14.11 5.67 10.43
C PRO A 253 -13.57 6.69 9.41
N PRO A 254 -12.24 6.73 9.18
CA PRO A 254 -11.66 7.52 8.12
C PRO A 254 -12.19 7.08 6.74
N GLN A 255 -12.28 8.04 5.80
CA GLN A 255 -12.69 7.77 4.42
C GLN A 255 -11.45 7.72 3.52
N ALA A 256 -11.37 6.70 2.66
CA ALA A 256 -10.26 6.50 1.74
C ALA A 256 -10.74 6.58 0.29
N ILE A 257 -10.07 7.40 -0.51
CA ILE A 257 -10.23 7.48 -1.96
C ILE A 257 -8.94 6.97 -2.59
N ALA A 258 -9.04 5.99 -3.48
CA ALA A 258 -7.90 5.46 -4.21
C ALA A 258 -8.11 5.68 -5.71
N ALA A 259 -7.04 6.01 -6.44
CA ALA A 259 -7.02 5.89 -7.88
C ALA A 259 -5.70 5.28 -8.35
N VAL A 260 -5.81 4.46 -9.39
CA VAL A 260 -4.67 3.98 -10.16
C VAL A 260 -4.72 4.71 -11.50
N VAL A 261 -3.66 5.46 -11.79
CA VAL A 261 -3.47 6.14 -13.06
C VAL A 261 -2.43 5.34 -13.84
N GLY A 262 -2.86 4.68 -14.90
CA GLY A 262 -2.05 3.87 -15.79
C GLY A 262 -2.38 4.15 -17.25
#